data_AF-A0A7C5K1N1-F1
#
_entry.id   AF-A0A7C5K1N1-F1
#
_cell.length_a   1.000
_cell.length_b   1.000
_cell.length_c   1.000
_cell.angle_alpha   90.00
_cell.angle_beta   90.00
_cell.angle_gamma   90.00
#
_symmetry.space_group_name_H-M   'P 1'
#
loop_
_entity.id
_entity.type
_entity.pdbx_description
1 polymer ?
#
loop_
_entity_poly.entity_id
_entity_poly.type
_entity_poly.pdbx_seq_one_letter_code
_entity_poly.pdbx_strand_id
1 'polypeptide(L)'
;MRESAVAGLFYEAGPSLLRKQIRACFLGSRGPGVLPSRKHSGNILGAIVPHAGYAYSGMCAAWAYKEIAEAEQPQTAIILGTAHYGLGSGILLDDWKTPLGIVRTDVELSREIL
;
A
#
# COMPACT_ATOMS: atom_id res chain seq x y z
N MET A 1 7.08 15.84 -6.60
CA MET A 1 6.75 15.20 -5.30
C MET A 1 5.27 15.33 -5.09
N ARG A 2 4.57 14.22 -4.89
CA ARG A 2 3.13 14.14 -4.78
C ARG A 2 2.68 13.99 -3.33
N GLU A 3 1.79 14.88 -2.90
CA GLU A 3 1.20 14.86 -1.56
C GLU A 3 0.11 13.79 -1.42
N SER A 4 -0.12 13.35 -0.17
CA SER A 4 -1.20 12.41 0.17
C SER A 4 -2.57 13.10 0.10
N ALA A 5 -3.24 13.04 -1.05
CA ALA A 5 -4.51 13.74 -1.30
C ALA A 5 -5.70 13.30 -0.42
N VAL A 6 -5.63 12.12 0.21
CA VAL A 6 -6.72 11.53 1.01
C VAL A 6 -6.34 11.20 2.45
N ALA A 7 -5.17 11.65 2.90
CA ALA A 7 -4.78 11.58 4.30
C ALA A 7 -5.76 12.40 5.16
N GLY A 8 -6.24 11.81 6.26
CA GLY A 8 -7.29 12.38 7.11
C GLY A 8 -8.72 12.09 6.64
N LEU A 9 -8.90 11.55 5.43
CA LEU A 9 -10.21 11.17 4.88
C LEU A 9 -10.36 9.65 4.78
N PHE A 10 -9.41 8.98 4.13
CA PHE A 10 -9.46 7.53 3.89
C PHE A 10 -8.69 6.74 4.94
N TYR A 11 -7.67 7.36 5.52
CA TYR A 11 -6.80 6.83 6.55
C TYR A 11 -6.26 7.98 7.39
N GLU A 12 -5.73 7.68 8.57
CA GLU A 12 -5.21 8.67 9.50
C GLU A 12 -4.05 9.50 8.89
N ALA A 13 -4.11 10.83 9.04
CA ALA A 13 -3.08 11.73 8.52
C ALA A 13 -1.79 11.73 9.36
N GLY A 14 -1.89 11.38 10.64
CA GLY A 14 -0.75 11.38 11.57
C GLY A 14 0.00 10.04 11.58
N PRO A 15 1.35 10.02 11.59
CA PRO A 15 2.13 8.77 11.53
C PRO A 15 1.79 7.77 12.64
N SER A 16 1.67 8.25 13.88
CA SER A 16 1.37 7.39 15.05
C SER A 16 -0.03 6.79 14.95
N LEU A 17 -1.02 7.63 14.62
CA LEU A 17 -2.41 7.20 14.46
C LEU A 17 -2.55 6.24 13.27
N LEU A 18 -1.87 6.49 12.17
CA LEU A 18 -1.87 5.59 11.02
C LEU A 18 -1.27 4.22 11.36
N ARG A 19 -0.14 4.17 12.08
CA ARG A 19 0.43 2.89 12.55
C ARG A 19 -0.56 2.13 13.43
N LYS A 20 -1.26 2.83 14.33
CA LYS A 20 -2.30 2.23 15.18
C LYS A 20 -3.47 1.71 14.35
N GLN A 21 -3.95 2.49 13.36
CA GLN A 21 -5.04 2.10 12.46
C GLN A 21 -4.66 0.88 11.61
N ILE A 22 -3.44 0.85 11.06
CA ILE A 22 -2.91 -0.30 10.30
C ILE A 22 -2.88 -1.53 11.21
N ARG A 23 -2.31 -1.45 12.42
CA ARG A 23 -2.30 -2.57 13.37
C ARG A 23 -3.71 -3.06 13.70
N ALA A 24 -4.68 -2.16 13.86
CA ALA A 24 -6.08 -2.53 14.07
C ALA A 24 -6.68 -3.25 12.85
N CYS A 25 -6.26 -2.92 11.62
CA CYS A 25 -6.67 -3.67 10.43
C CYS A 25 -6.14 -5.12 10.44
N PHE A 26 -4.92 -5.34 10.92
CA PHE A 26 -4.38 -6.70 11.05
C PHE A 26 -5.06 -7.50 12.16
N LEU A 27 -5.27 -6.88 13.33
CA LEU A 27 -5.75 -7.55 14.54
C LEU A 27 -7.28 -7.57 14.67
N GLY A 28 -8.00 -6.86 13.80
CA GLY A 28 -9.45 -6.78 13.82
C GLY A 28 -10.12 -8.10 13.44
N SER A 29 -11.41 -8.25 13.77
CA SER A 29 -12.18 -9.49 13.57
C SER A 29 -12.29 -9.98 12.13
N ARG A 30 -12.10 -9.10 11.14
CA ARG A 30 -12.08 -9.43 9.71
C ARG A 30 -10.68 -9.44 9.11
N GLY A 31 -9.66 -9.08 9.89
CA GLY A 31 -8.26 -9.13 9.48
C GLY A 31 -7.63 -10.49 9.76
N PRO A 32 -6.33 -10.65 9.49
CA PRO A 32 -5.59 -11.88 9.77
C PRO A 32 -5.55 -12.32 11.24
N GLY A 33 -5.90 -11.43 12.18
CA GLY A 33 -5.82 -11.67 13.62
C GLY A 33 -4.40 -11.64 14.18
N VAL A 34 -3.38 -11.50 13.32
CA VAL A 34 -1.97 -11.52 13.67
C VAL A 34 -1.20 -10.47 12.89
N LEU A 35 -0.07 -10.04 13.42
CA LEU A 35 0.88 -9.24 12.67
C LEU A 35 1.82 -10.13 11.86
N PRO A 36 2.33 -9.64 10.71
CA PRO A 36 3.37 -10.34 9.96
C PRO A 36 4.56 -10.62 10.88
N SER A 37 5.01 -11.86 10.94
CA SER A 37 6.07 -12.27 11.87
C SER A 37 7.00 -13.35 11.34
N ARG A 38 6.53 -14.19 10.42
CA ARG A 38 7.32 -15.32 9.90
C ARG A 38 7.67 -15.08 8.45
N LYS A 39 8.97 -14.88 8.18
CA LYS A 39 9.46 -14.92 6.80
C LYS A 39 9.42 -16.36 6.28
N HIS A 40 8.94 -16.54 5.07
CA HIS A 40 9.02 -17.81 4.35
C HIS A 40 9.65 -17.60 2.97
N SER A 41 10.26 -18.65 2.43
CA SER A 41 11.05 -18.61 1.19
C SER A 41 10.20 -18.54 -0.09
N GLY A 42 9.10 -17.78 -0.07
CA GLY A 42 8.16 -17.64 -1.17
C GLY A 42 8.23 -16.24 -1.76
N ASN A 43 8.05 -16.15 -3.09
CA ASN A 43 7.94 -14.89 -3.80
C ASN A 43 6.48 -14.61 -4.14
N ILE A 44 5.99 -13.42 -3.78
CA ILE A 44 4.67 -12.94 -4.21
C ILE A 44 4.87 -12.07 -5.45
N LEU A 45 4.35 -12.53 -6.60
CA LEU A 45 4.45 -11.78 -7.87
C LEU A 45 3.50 -10.58 -7.92
N GLY A 46 2.39 -10.64 -7.19
CA GLY A 46 1.40 -9.56 -7.15
C GLY A 46 0.25 -9.87 -6.21
N ALA A 47 -0.52 -8.84 -5.89
CA ALA A 47 -1.73 -8.94 -5.09
C ALA A 47 -2.79 -7.96 -5.60
N ILE A 48 -4.05 -8.31 -5.43
CA ILE A 48 -5.18 -7.42 -5.68
C ILE A 48 -5.73 -7.01 -4.30
N VAL A 49 -5.78 -5.70 -4.05
CA VAL A 49 -6.27 -5.14 -2.79
C VAL A 49 -7.33 -4.08 -3.04
N PRO A 50 -8.34 -3.97 -2.16
CA PRO A 50 -9.31 -2.88 -2.23
C PRO A 50 -8.66 -1.53 -1.86
N HIS A 51 -9.17 -0.44 -2.43
CA HIS A 51 -8.62 0.91 -2.24
C HIS A 51 -9.60 1.90 -1.55
N ALA A 52 -10.68 1.40 -0.95
CA ALA A 52 -11.57 2.23 -0.14
C ALA A 52 -10.88 2.69 1.17
N GLY A 53 -11.53 3.57 1.93
CA GLY A 53 -11.04 3.99 3.24
C GLY A 53 -10.83 2.80 4.18
N TYR A 54 -9.83 2.88 5.07
CA TYR A 54 -9.41 1.77 5.93
C TYR A 54 -10.51 1.26 6.87
N ALA A 55 -11.45 2.13 7.24
CA ALA A 55 -12.65 1.73 7.99
C ALA A 55 -13.49 0.67 7.28
N TYR A 56 -13.48 0.65 5.94
CA TYR A 56 -14.30 -0.25 5.12
C TYR A 56 -13.50 -1.43 4.60
N SER A 57 -12.27 -1.19 4.14
CA SER A 57 -11.50 -2.19 3.39
C SER A 57 -10.13 -2.54 3.98
N GLY A 58 -9.70 -1.85 5.04
CA GLY A 58 -8.36 -2.03 5.61
C GLY A 58 -8.11 -3.43 6.12
N MET A 59 -9.09 -4.03 6.81
CA MET A 59 -9.00 -5.42 7.31
C MET A 59 -8.92 -6.46 6.17
N CYS A 60 -9.64 -6.23 5.07
CA CYS A 60 -9.56 -7.09 3.89
C CYS A 60 -8.19 -6.99 3.22
N ALA A 61 -7.68 -5.76 3.02
CA ALA A 61 -6.36 -5.54 2.45
C ALA A 61 -5.23 -6.13 3.32
N ALA A 62 -5.40 -6.17 4.65
CA ALA A 62 -4.40 -6.68 5.57
C ALA A 62 -4.02 -8.15 5.33
N TRP A 63 -4.92 -8.97 4.78
CA TRP A 63 -4.60 -10.35 4.36
C TRP A 63 -3.51 -10.39 3.30
N ALA A 64 -3.68 -9.63 2.22
CA ALA A 64 -2.68 -9.57 1.15
C ALA A 64 -1.36 -8.96 1.65
N TYR A 65 -1.43 -7.87 2.43
CA TYR A 65 -0.22 -7.24 2.97
C TYR A 65 0.51 -8.11 3.98
N LYS A 66 -0.18 -9.02 4.68
CA LYS A 66 0.48 -10.02 5.54
C LYS A 66 1.34 -10.95 4.70
N GLU A 67 0.77 -11.54 3.65
CA GLU A 67 1.51 -12.46 2.78
C GLU A 67 2.67 -11.75 2.07
N ILE A 68 2.47 -10.50 1.62
CA ILE A 68 3.57 -9.70 1.05
C ILE A 68 4.67 -9.46 2.08
N ALA A 69 4.33 -9.11 3.33
CA ALA A 69 5.33 -8.81 4.37
C ALA A 69 6.10 -10.05 4.85
N GLU A 70 5.51 -11.24 4.71
CA GLU A 70 6.10 -12.53 5.08
C GLU A 70 6.87 -13.20 3.93
N ALA A 71 6.65 -12.75 2.70
CA ALA A 71 7.42 -13.13 1.53
C ALA A 71 8.76 -12.37 1.42
N GLU A 72 9.59 -12.81 0.47
CA GLU A 72 10.76 -12.03 0.05
C GLU A 72 10.33 -10.66 -0.47
N GLN A 73 10.97 -9.60 0.06
CA GLN A 73 10.59 -8.23 -0.27
C GLN A 73 11.14 -7.84 -1.66
N PRO A 74 10.31 -7.31 -2.56
CA PRO A 74 10.80 -6.79 -3.83
C PRO A 74 11.63 -5.53 -3.59
N GLN A 75 12.60 -5.27 -4.48
CA GLN A 75 13.32 -4.00 -4.50
C GLN A 75 12.43 -2.85 -4.98
N THR A 76 11.54 -3.13 -5.94
CA THR A 76 10.60 -2.18 -6.52
C THR A 76 9.21 -2.83 -6.63
N ALA A 77 8.16 -2.09 -6.24
CA ALA A 77 6.78 -2.52 -6.38
C ALA A 77 6.05 -1.64 -7.40
N ILE A 78 5.32 -2.27 -8.33
CA ILE A 78 4.48 -1.58 -9.31
C ILE A 78 3.05 -1.52 -8.75
N ILE A 79 2.50 -0.32 -8.58
CA ILE A 79 1.12 -0.12 -8.13
C ILE A 79 0.26 0.28 -9.32
N LEU A 80 -0.65 -0.61 -9.71
CA LEU A 80 -1.61 -0.36 -10.78
C LEU A 80 -2.94 0.08 -10.18
N GLY A 81 -3.43 1.24 -10.62
CA GLY A 81 -4.69 1.81 -10.16
C GLY A 81 -5.49 2.40 -11.31
N THR A 82 -6.80 2.45 -11.14
CA THR A 82 -7.73 3.02 -12.12
C THR A 82 -7.83 4.54 -11.99
N ALA A 83 -7.84 5.25 -13.11
CA ALA A 83 -8.04 6.71 -13.14
C ALA A 83 -9.53 7.07 -13.00
N HIS A 84 -10.03 7.21 -11.77
CA HIS A 84 -11.45 7.54 -11.49
C HIS A 84 -11.91 8.90 -12.02
N TYR A 85 -10.97 9.80 -12.35
CA TYR A 85 -11.25 11.14 -12.87
C TYR A 85 -11.04 11.26 -14.40
N GLY A 86 -10.85 10.15 -15.12
CA GLY A 86 -10.79 10.17 -16.59
C GLY A 86 -9.51 10.74 -17.19
N LEU A 87 -8.39 10.72 -16.45
CA LEU A 87 -7.08 11.24 -16.90
C LEU A 87 -6.37 10.37 -17.95
N GLY A 88 -7.00 9.31 -18.46
CA GLY A 88 -6.36 8.30 -19.31
C GLY A 88 -5.42 7.38 -18.53
N SER A 89 -4.60 6.63 -19.28
CA SER A 89 -3.56 5.75 -18.73
C SER A 89 -2.20 6.45 -18.75
N GLY A 90 -1.38 6.24 -17.72
CA GLY A 90 -0.02 6.73 -17.69
C GLY A 90 0.75 6.27 -16.46
N ILE A 91 2.06 6.49 -16.48
CA ILE A 91 2.97 6.22 -15.37
C ILE A 91 3.28 7.53 -14.65
N LEU A 92 3.26 7.49 -13.32
CA LEU A 92 3.54 8.64 -12.47
C LEU A 92 5.00 8.60 -12.03
N LEU A 93 5.77 9.62 -12.40
CA LEU A 93 7.22 9.71 -12.15
C LEU A 93 7.57 10.45 -10.85
N ASP A 94 6.59 11.01 -10.16
CA ASP A 94 6.79 11.72 -8.89
C ASP A 94 7.11 10.78 -7.73
N ASP A 95 7.98 11.21 -6.83
CA ASP A 95 8.06 10.64 -5.47
C ASP A 95 6.76 10.90 -4.69
N TRP A 96 6.38 9.95 -3.84
CA TRP A 96 5.12 9.99 -3.10
C TRP A 96 5.36 10.23 -1.61
N LYS A 97 4.74 11.28 -1.08
CA LYS A 97 4.76 11.54 0.36
C LYS A 97 3.59 10.83 1.03
N THR A 98 3.89 10.04 2.04
CA THR A 98 2.92 9.36 2.91
C THR A 98 3.07 9.87 4.35
N PRO A 99 2.08 9.66 5.23
CA PRO A 99 2.27 9.93 6.65
C PRO A 99 3.43 9.16 7.30
N LEU A 100 3.91 8.06 6.69
CA LEU A 100 5.01 7.25 7.23
C LEU A 100 6.38 7.58 6.63
N GLY A 101 6.45 8.51 5.67
CA GLY A 101 7.67 8.89 4.98
C GLY A 101 7.49 9.03 3.47
N ILE A 102 8.60 9.30 2.79
CA ILE A 102 8.65 9.45 1.33
C ILE A 102 8.92 8.07 0.72
N VAL A 103 8.06 7.67 -0.23
CA VAL A 103 8.29 6.53 -1.13
C VAL A 103 8.90 7.09 -2.42
N ARG A 104 10.11 6.64 -2.75
CA ARG A 104 10.80 7.06 -3.96
C ARG A 104 10.28 6.27 -5.16
N THR A 105 10.10 6.96 -6.27
CA THR A 105 9.72 6.31 -7.52
C THR A 105 10.97 5.80 -8.23
N ASP A 106 10.92 4.55 -8.68
CA ASP A 106 11.97 3.96 -9.49
C ASP A 106 11.89 4.52 -10.91
N VAL A 107 12.60 5.64 -11.14
CA VAL A 107 12.55 6.37 -12.41
C VAL A 107 13.20 5.59 -13.55
N GLU A 108 14.20 4.75 -13.25
CA GLU A 108 14.86 3.91 -14.24
C GLU A 108 13.87 2.86 -14.76
N LEU A 109 13.29 2.06 -13.85
CA LEU A 109 12.26 1.09 -14.23
C LEU A 109 11.06 1.77 -14.92
N SER A 110 10.62 2.92 -14.42
CA SER A 110 9.47 3.64 -14.99
C SER A 110 9.70 4.04 -16.44
N ARG A 111 10.94 4.31 -16.86
CA ARG A 111 11.28 4.64 -18.25
C ARG A 111 11.37 3.42 -19.16
N GLU A 112 11.69 2.25 -18.61
CA GLU A 112 11.76 1.00 -19.38
C GLU A 112 10.39 0.42 -19.70
N ILE A 113 9.40 0.67 -18.84
CA ILE A 113 8.04 0.15 -18.98
C ILE A 113 7.03 1.16 -19.56
N LEU A 114 7.51 2.35 -19.96
CA LEU A 114 6.76 3.38 -20.70
C LEU A 114 6.67 3.02 -22.19
#